data_AF-A0A9X6Y726-F1
#
_entry.id   AF-A0A9X6Y726-F1
#
_cell.length_a   1.000
_cell.length_b   1.000
_cell.length_c   1.000
_cell.angle_alpha   90.00
_cell.angle_beta   90.00
_cell.angle_gamma   90.00
#
_symmetry.space_group_name_H-M   'P 1'
#
loop_
_entity.id
_entity.type
_entity.pdbx_description
1 polymer ?
#
loop_
_entity_poly.entity_id
_entity_poly.type
_entity_poly.pdbx_seq_one_letter_code
_entity_poly.pdbx_strand_id
1 'polypeptide(L)'
;MKELEIVFIMKNNKQIIAKMNGNKDDVISEINYVGFNGVRSFGNHVINMNEVLAVEIIEGHDVPGHLAAEKIDVKNIFTRDY
;
A
#
# COMPACT_ATOMS: atom_id res chain seq x y z
N MET A 1 3.25 8.83 3.21
CA MET A 1 2.87 7.44 2.88
C MET A 1 2.97 7.29 1.38
N LYS A 2 3.54 6.17 0.91
CA LYS A 2 3.79 5.92 -0.51
C LYS A 2 2.97 4.73 -0.99
N GLU A 3 2.66 4.69 -2.28
CA GLU A 3 2.10 3.49 -2.90
C GLU A 3 3.21 2.45 -3.03
N LEU A 4 2.96 1.27 -2.48
CA LEU A 4 3.82 0.10 -2.56
C LEU A 4 3.19 -0.89 -3.51
N GLU A 5 4.00 -1.37 -4.45
CA GLU A 5 3.66 -2.49 -5.31
C GLU A 5 4.36 -3.74 -4.78
N ILE A 6 3.57 -4.76 -4.44
CA ILE A 6 4.04 -6.01 -3.84
C ILE A 6 3.78 -7.12 -4.83
N VAL A 7 4.85 -7.70 -5.35
CA VAL A 7 4.81 -8.82 -6.31
C VAL A 7 5.06 -10.11 -5.55
N PHE A 8 4.05 -10.98 -5.54
CA PHE A 8 4.12 -12.32 -4.96
C PHE A 8 4.38 -13.33 -6.06
N ILE A 9 5.51 -14.04 -5.97
CA ILE A 9 5.86 -15.13 -6.86
C ILE A 9 5.40 -16.43 -6.21
N MET A 10 4.45 -17.11 -6.85
CA MET A 10 3.80 -18.30 -6.32
C MET A 10 4.45 -19.59 -6.85
N LYS A 11 4.28 -20.71 -6.12
CA LYS A 11 4.76 -22.06 -6.49
C LYS A 11 4.25 -22.57 -7.84
N ASN A 12 3.10 -22.07 -8.30
CA ASN A 12 2.50 -22.44 -9.58
C ASN A 12 2.98 -21.58 -10.76
N ASN A 13 4.11 -20.88 -10.61
CA ASN A 13 4.67 -19.90 -11.55
C ASN A 13 3.75 -18.72 -11.87
N LYS A 14 2.66 -18.51 -11.12
CA LYS A 14 1.85 -17.29 -11.24
C LYS A 14 2.44 -16.19 -10.38
N GLN A 15 2.23 -14.96 -10.84
CA GLN A 15 2.59 -13.76 -10.10
C GLN A 15 1.31 -13.03 -9.73
N ILE A 16 1.24 -12.54 -8.48
CA ILE A 16 0.15 -11.68 -8.02
C ILE A 16 0.75 -10.34 -7.66
N ILE A 17 0.23 -9.27 -8.24
CA ILE A 17 0.67 -7.91 -8.00
C ILE A 17 -0.38 -7.23 -7.13
N ALA A 18 -0.05 -6.91 -5.90
CA ALA A 18 -0.91 -6.18 -4.97
C ALA A 18 -0.40 -4.76 -4.78
N LYS A 19 -1.33 -3.81 -4.63
CA LYS A 19 -1.00 -2.40 -4.35
C LYS A 19 -1.55 -2.01 -2.98
N MET A 20 -0.71 -1.39 -2.17
CA MET A 20 -1.12 -0.86 -0.87
C MET A 20 -0.38 0.42 -0.53
N ASN A 21 -1.02 1.31 0.23
CA ASN A 21 -0.36 2.49 0.77
C ASN A 21 0.33 2.11 2.08
N GLY A 22 1.62 2.39 2.22
CA GLY A 22 2.36 2.01 3.42
C GLY A 22 3.80 2.48 3.44
N ASN A 23 4.53 2.00 4.44
CA ASN A 23 5.98 2.09 4.52
C ASN A 23 6.57 0.71 4.19
N LYS A 24 7.57 0.69 3.32
CA LYS A 24 8.22 -0.54 2.86
C LYS A 24 8.81 -1.34 4.03
N ASP A 25 9.46 -0.67 4.97
CA ASP A 25 10.13 -1.33 6.10
C ASP A 25 9.13 -2.02 7.04
N ASP A 26 7.97 -1.41 7.25
CA ASP A 26 6.90 -1.98 8.09
C ASP A 26 6.32 -3.24 7.42
N VAL A 27 6.08 -3.18 6.11
CA VAL A 27 5.55 -4.33 5.34
C VAL A 27 6.55 -5.49 5.29
N ILE A 28 7.84 -5.19 5.08
CA ILE A 28 8.90 -6.21 5.13
C ILE A 28 8.98 -6.84 6.51
N SER A 29 8.96 -6.01 7.56
CA SER A 29 9.03 -6.48 8.95
C SER A 29 7.83 -7.35 9.30
N GLU A 30 6.63 -7.00 8.83
CA GLU A 30 5.42 -7.79 9.05
C GLU A 30 5.48 -9.15 8.35
N ILE A 31 5.94 -9.18 7.09
CA ILE A 31 6.12 -10.45 6.36
C ILE A 31 7.17 -11.33 7.06
N ASN A 32 8.28 -10.76 7.51
CA ASN A 32 9.33 -11.49 8.21
C ASN A 32 8.90 -11.98 9.59
N TYR A 33 8.15 -11.17 10.34
CA TYR A 33 7.69 -11.51 11.69
C TYR A 33 6.72 -12.68 11.68
N VAL A 34 5.85 -12.75 10.68
CA VAL A 34 4.75 -13.72 10.63
C VAL A 34 5.16 -14.98 9.86
N GLY A 35 6.17 -14.85 9.00
CA GLY A 35 6.63 -15.93 8.13
C GLY A 35 5.65 -16.21 6.98
N PHE A 36 6.09 -17.05 6.03
CA PHE A 36 5.32 -17.47 4.86
C PHE A 36 4.25 -18.52 5.21
N ASN A 37 3.42 -18.26 6.23
CA ASN A 37 2.39 -19.19 6.68
C ASN A 37 1.02 -18.51 6.76
N GLY A 38 0.00 -19.23 6.29
CA GLY A 38 -1.40 -18.81 6.34
C GLY A 38 -1.84 -17.90 5.19
N VAL A 39 -2.92 -17.16 5.41
CA VAL A 39 -3.56 -16.28 4.42
C VAL A 39 -3.52 -14.84 4.94
N ARG A 40 -3.12 -13.89 4.08
CA ARG A 40 -3.02 -12.47 4.42
C ARG A 40 -3.61 -11.57 3.36
N SER A 41 -4.16 -10.44 3.80
CA SER A 41 -4.64 -9.38 2.92
C SER A 41 -3.57 -8.33 2.69
N PHE A 42 -3.29 -8.02 1.42
CA PHE A 42 -2.44 -6.91 0.98
C PHE A 42 -3.27 -6.00 0.09
N GLY A 43 -3.65 -4.82 0.62
CA GLY A 43 -4.57 -3.91 -0.06
C GLY A 43 -5.88 -4.61 -0.42
N ASN A 44 -6.19 -4.68 -1.72
CA ASN A 44 -7.42 -5.30 -2.24
C ASN A 44 -7.25 -6.80 -2.58
N HIS A 45 -6.14 -7.43 -2.21
CA HIS A 45 -5.86 -8.82 -2.53
C HIS A 45 -5.68 -9.67 -1.29
N VAL A 46 -6.13 -10.93 -1.37
CA VAL A 46 -5.92 -11.94 -0.34
C VAL A 46 -4.95 -12.97 -0.91
N ILE A 47 -3.81 -13.15 -0.25
CA ILE A 47 -2.68 -13.96 -0.68
C ILE A 47 -2.52 -15.13 0.27
N ASN A 48 -2.41 -16.33 -0.30
CA ASN A 48 -2.03 -17.54 0.43
C ASN A 48 -0.51 -17.60 0.56
N MET A 49 0.02 -17.20 1.71
CA MET A 49 1.47 -17.11 1.96
C MET A 49 2.17 -18.48 1.89
N ASN A 50 1.44 -19.57 2.11
CA ASN A 50 1.98 -20.95 1.98
C ASN A 50 2.41 -21.30 0.54
N GLU A 51 1.84 -20.61 -0.44
CA GLU A 51 2.13 -20.82 -1.85
C GLU A 51 3.13 -19.79 -2.40
N VAL A 52 3.52 -18.81 -1.60
CA VAL A 52 4.51 -17.80 -1.99
C VAL A 52 5.92 -18.39 -1.86
N LEU A 53 6.73 -18.21 -2.89
CA LEU A 53 8.16 -18.56 -2.92
C LEU A 53 9.04 -17.34 -2.66
N ALA A 54 8.65 -16.20 -3.23
CA ALA A 54 9.38 -14.95 -3.11
C ALA A 54 8.42 -13.77 -3.14
N VAL A 55 8.80 -12.69 -2.48
CA VAL A 55 8.07 -11.42 -2.47
C VAL A 55 9.04 -10.33 -2.85
N GLU A 56 8.65 -9.52 -3.82
CA GLU A 56 9.37 -8.32 -4.21
C GLU A 56 8.50 -7.11 -3.87
N ILE A 57 9.07 -6.15 -3.15
CA ILE A 57 8.37 -4.91 -2.77
C ILE A 57 9.06 -3.75 -3.48
N ILE A 58 8.35 -3.22 -4.47
CA ILE A 58 8.76 -2.07 -5.26
C ILE A 58 8.08 -0.86 -4.63
N GLU A 59 8.92 0.08 -4.18
CA GLU A 59 8.43 1.38 -3.73
C GLU A 59 8.15 2.21 -4.98
N GLY A 60 6.88 2.59 -5.18
CA GLY A 60 6.49 3.46 -6.28
C GLY A 60 6.95 4.90 -6.07
N HIS A 61 6.52 5.78 -6.99
CA HIS A 61 6.71 7.23 -6.84
C HIS A 61 5.91 7.77 -5.64
N ASP A 62 6.41 8.84 -5.01
CA ASP A 62 5.66 9.62 -4.04
C ASP A 62 4.28 9.98 -4.60
N VAL A 63 3.22 9.64 -3.87
CA VAL A 63 1.85 9.99 -4.26
C VAL A 63 1.74 11.52 -4.18
N PRO A 64 1.54 12.24 -5.30
CA PRO A 64 1.32 13.68 -5.25
C PRO A 64 -0.07 13.90 -4.64
N GLY A 65 -0.12 14.36 -3.38
CA GLY A 65 -1.39 14.59 -2.70
C GLY A 65 -1.38 14.56 -1.18
N HIS A 66 -0.22 14.43 -0.53
CA HIS A 66 -0.14 14.50 0.94
C HIS A 66 0.75 15.63 1.48
N LEU A 67 0.83 16.74 0.74
CA LEU A 67 1.13 18.13 1.14
C LEU A 67 0.57 18.97 -0.04
N ALA A 68 -0.39 19.90 0.07
CA ALA A 68 -0.88 20.67 1.19
C ALA A 68 -2.41 20.63 1.25
N ALA A 69 -2.98 20.25 2.39
CA ALA A 69 -4.25 20.84 2.78
C ALA A 69 -3.94 22.32 3.06
N GLU A 70 -4.12 23.17 2.05
CA GLU A 70 -4.27 24.61 2.29
C GLU A 70 -5.29 24.77 3.42
N LYS A 71 -4.92 25.53 4.46
CA LYS A 71 -5.87 25.95 5.48
C LYS A 71 -7.03 26.62 4.74
N ILE A 72 -8.17 25.96 4.66
CA ILE A 72 -9.40 26.58 4.19
C ILE A 72 -9.69 27.70 5.19
N ASP A 73 -9.45 28.95 4.78
CA ASP A 73 -9.82 30.11 5.58
C ASP A 73 -11.35 30.20 5.58
N VAL A 74 -11.92 29.81 6.72
CA VAL A 74 -13.37 29.76 6.98
C VAL A 74 -14.05 31.12 6.80
N LYS A 75 -13.30 32.21 6.65
CA LYS A 75 -13.84 33.57 6.41
C LYS A 75 -14.34 33.80 4.98
N ASN A 76 -13.95 32.97 4.01
CA ASN A 76 -14.38 33.15 2.60
C ASN A 76 -15.66 32.40 2.21
N ILE A 77 -16.30 31.68 3.15
CA ILE A 77 -17.47 30.84 2.84
C ILE A 77 -18.80 31.65 2.83
N PHE A 78 -18.83 32.85 3.42
CA PHE A 78 -20.09 33.60 3.67
C PHE A 78 -20.19 35.00 3.04
N THR A 79 -19.47 35.32 1.98
CA THR A 79 -19.76 36.54 1.20
C THR A 79 -20.36 36.16 -0.15
N ARG A 80 -21.67 35.87 -0.12
CA ARG A 80 -22.54 35.88 -1.30
C ARG A 80 -23.20 37.25 -1.29
N ASP A 81 -22.66 38.18 -2.08
CA ASP A 81 -23.23 39.51 -2.26
C ASP A 81 -24.66 39.41 -2.79
N TYR A 82 -25.56 40.17 -2.16
CA TYR A 82 -26.92 40.48 -2.59
C TYR A 82 -26.92 41.68 -3.55
#